data_AF-A0A7J2J4C5-F1
#
_entry.id   AF-A0A7J2J4C5-F1
#
_cell.length_a   1.000
_cell.length_b   1.000
_cell.length_c   1.000
_cell.angle_alpha   90.00
_cell.angle_beta   90.00
_cell.angle_gamma   90.00
#
_symmetry.space_group_name_H-M   'P 1'
#
loop_
_entity.id
_entity.type
_entity.pdbx_description
1 polymer ?
#
loop_
_entity_poly.entity_id
_entity_poly.type
_entity_poly.pdbx_seq_one_letter_code
_entity_poly.pdbx_strand_id
1 'polypeptide(L)'
;PKRHENTIKRVKKGDKCLIYLIQEKIGEEIKESRVTGAYEVTKEVFKDNTRIFKSPPKLGNEIFPFRIKLREIRVFDEPVYFKPLIPRLKFIRNKSKWAGHLMGKAMREIPEEDFLLIMEKGTGI
;
A
#
# COMPACT_ATOMS: atom_id res chain seq x y z
N PRO A 1 -6.84 4.53 -11.45
CA PRO A 1 -7.49 3.87 -12.60
C PRO A 1 -8.90 3.34 -12.27
N LYS A 2 -9.83 3.50 -13.21
CA LYS A 2 -11.23 3.05 -13.08
C LYS A 2 -11.36 1.56 -12.73
N ARG A 3 -10.43 0.72 -13.22
CA ARG A 3 -10.43 -0.74 -12.95
C ARG A 3 -10.31 -1.15 -11.46
N HIS A 4 -9.92 -0.24 -10.56
CA HIS A 4 -9.82 -0.52 -9.12
C HIS A 4 -10.80 0.31 -8.28
N GLU A 5 -11.74 0.99 -8.93
CA GLU A 5 -12.76 1.84 -8.30
C GLU A 5 -13.58 1.07 -7.25
N ASN A 6 -13.96 -0.17 -7.56
CA ASN A 6 -14.74 -1.00 -6.63
C ASN A 6 -14.01 -1.30 -5.33
N THR A 7 -12.68 -1.45 -5.37
CA THR A 7 -11.89 -1.73 -4.16
C THR A 7 -11.84 -0.51 -3.26
N ILE A 8 -11.53 0.66 -3.81
CA ILE A 8 -11.40 1.90 -3.02
C ILE A 8 -12.75 2.42 -2.51
N LYS A 9 -13.86 2.15 -3.22
CA LYS A 9 -15.22 2.48 -2.76
C LYS A 9 -15.64 1.75 -1.48
N ARG A 10 -14.99 0.64 -1.12
CA ARG A 10 -15.27 -0.08 0.14
C ARG A 10 -14.59 0.54 1.35
N VAL A 11 -13.64 1.44 1.13
CA VAL A 11 -12.87 2.11 2.19
C VAL A 11 -13.75 3.11 2.92
N LYS A 12 -13.76 3.05 4.24
CA LYS A 12 -14.56 3.89 5.13
C LYS A 12 -13.68 4.79 5.99
N LYS A 13 -14.28 5.84 6.56
CA LYS A 13 -13.62 6.64 7.59
C LYS A 13 -13.28 5.74 8.79
N GLY A 14 -12.06 5.87 9.30
CA GLY A 14 -11.52 5.05 10.39
C GLY A 14 -10.72 3.83 9.94
N ASP A 15 -10.84 3.41 8.68
CA ASP A 15 -10.00 2.33 8.13
C ASP A 15 -8.52 2.70 8.23
N LYS A 16 -7.67 1.69 8.44
CA LYS A 16 -6.22 1.85 8.48
C LYS A 16 -5.60 1.25 7.23
N CYS A 17 -4.58 1.92 6.69
CA CYS A 17 -3.85 1.42 5.54
C CYS A 17 -2.34 1.52 5.75
N LEU A 18 -1.63 0.61 5.09
CA LEU A 18 -0.18 0.57 5.03
C LEU A 18 0.27 0.97 3.62
N ILE A 19 1.30 1.80 3.51
CA ILE A 19 1.87 2.20 2.22
C ILE A 19 2.96 1.21 1.84
N TYR A 20 2.63 0.34 0.88
CA TYR A 20 3.54 -0.65 0.32
C TYR A 20 4.19 -0.12 -0.96
N LEU A 21 5.52 -0.13 -1.00
CA LEU A 21 6.32 0.15 -2.19
C LEU A 21 6.75 -1.17 -2.82
N ILE A 22 6.50 -1.29 -4.13
CA ILE A 22 7.03 -2.39 -4.93
C ILE A 22 8.55 -2.29 -5.01
N GLN A 23 9.20 -3.42 -5.31
CA GLN A 23 10.63 -3.40 -5.62
C GLN A 23 10.90 -2.45 -6.79
N GLU A 24 11.90 -1.60 -6.65
CA GLU A 24 12.27 -0.60 -7.64
C GLU A 24 13.80 -0.49 -7.73
N LYS A 25 14.28 -0.11 -8.92
CA LYS A 25 15.68 0.21 -9.15
C LYS A 25 15.83 1.73 -9.09
N ILE A 26 16.68 2.23 -8.19
CA ILE A 26 16.97 3.66 -8.01
C ILE A 26 18.46 3.84 -8.33
N GLY A 27 18.76 4.44 -9.48
CA GLY A 27 20.13 4.47 -9.99
C GLY A 27 20.66 3.06 -10.22
N GLU A 28 21.72 2.69 -9.50
CA GLU A 28 22.31 1.35 -9.54
C GLU A 28 21.78 0.42 -8.44
N GLU A 29 21.13 0.97 -7.41
CA GLU A 29 20.62 0.22 -6.26
C GLU A 29 19.27 -0.43 -6.56
N ILE A 30 19.08 -1.69 -6.12
CA ILE A 30 17.78 -2.35 -6.12
C ILE A 30 17.21 -2.27 -4.70
N LYS A 31 16.14 -1.50 -4.53
CA LYS A 31 15.41 -1.46 -3.26
C LYS A 31 14.32 -2.52 -3.25
N GLU A 32 14.43 -3.48 -2.33
CA GLU A 32 13.40 -4.50 -2.14
C GLU A 32 12.04 -3.88 -1.78
N SER A 33 10.99 -4.68 -1.98
CA SER A 33 9.63 -4.31 -1.60
C SER A 33 9.51 -4.08 -0.10
N ARG A 34 8.83 -3.01 0.30
CA ARG A 34 8.87 -2.51 1.68
C ARG A 34 7.62 -1.72 2.03
N VAL A 35 7.31 -1.63 3.32
CA VAL A 35 6.24 -0.78 3.86
C VAL A 35 6.86 0.43 4.52
N THR A 36 6.37 1.63 4.23
CA THR A 36 7.00 2.89 4.70
C THR A 36 6.22 3.61 5.80
N GLY A 37 4.96 3.24 6.02
CA GLY A 37 4.16 3.87 7.07
C GLY A 37 2.72 3.40 7.07
N ALA A 38 2.01 3.85 8.10
CA ALA A 38 0.62 3.56 8.38
C ALA A 38 -0.19 4.86 8.49
N TYR A 39 -1.40 4.83 7.96
CA TYR A 39 -2.30 5.97 7.91
C TYR A 39 -3.73 5.55 8.26
N GLU A 40 -4.51 6.52 8.74
CA GLU A 40 -5.94 6.40 8.99
C GLU A 40 -6.71 7.18 7.94
N VAL A 41 -7.81 6.60 7.46
CA VAL A 41 -8.72 7.27 6.53
C VAL A 41 -9.60 8.26 7.29
N THR A 42 -9.44 9.55 6.99
CA THR A 42 -10.21 10.64 7.61
C THR A 42 -11.42 11.07 6.78
N LYS A 43 -11.40 10.78 5.49
CA LYS A 43 -12.51 11.05 4.56
C LYS A 43 -12.66 9.89 3.58
N GLU A 44 -13.90 9.47 3.40
CA GLU A 44 -14.31 8.46 2.43
C GLU A 44 -13.97 8.86 0.99
N VAL A 45 -14.20 7.93 0.05
CA VAL A 45 -13.77 8.11 -1.34
C VAL A 45 -14.41 9.36 -1.96
N PHE A 46 -13.59 10.16 -2.63
CA PHE A 46 -14.03 11.30 -3.42
C PHE A 46 -13.33 11.29 -4.77
N LYS A 47 -13.85 12.10 -5.70
CA LYS A 47 -13.27 12.27 -7.03
C LYS A 47 -12.55 13.62 -7.12
N ASP A 48 -11.30 13.61 -7.56
CA ASP A 48 -10.48 14.81 -7.80
C ASP A 48 -9.50 14.54 -8.94
N ASN A 49 -9.52 15.40 -9.96
CA ASN A 49 -8.73 15.22 -11.18
C ASN A 49 -7.38 15.97 -11.15
N THR A 50 -7.02 16.61 -10.05
CA THR A 50 -5.76 17.36 -9.91
C THR A 50 -4.55 16.44 -10.05
N ARG A 51 -3.59 16.73 -10.93
CA ARG A 51 -2.44 15.86 -11.17
C ARG A 51 -1.38 15.97 -10.06
N ILE A 52 -1.49 15.11 -9.05
CA ILE A 52 -0.54 15.04 -7.92
C ILE A 52 0.31 13.76 -7.92
N PHE A 53 -0.04 12.77 -8.75
CA PHE A 53 0.71 11.52 -8.89
C PHE A 53 1.39 11.42 -10.25
N LYS A 54 2.58 10.82 -10.28
CA LYS A 54 3.23 10.41 -11.52
C LYS A 54 2.54 9.16 -12.07
N SER A 55 2.13 9.21 -13.32
CA SER A 55 1.54 8.04 -13.99
C SER A 55 2.62 6.98 -14.27
N PRO A 56 2.39 5.70 -13.91
CA PRO A 56 3.27 4.61 -14.32
C PRO A 56 3.30 4.47 -15.85
N PRO A 57 4.43 4.08 -16.47
CA PRO A 57 4.54 3.97 -17.94
C PRO A 57 3.44 3.13 -18.59
N LYS A 58 3.03 2.04 -17.93
CA LYS A 58 1.99 1.11 -18.41
C LYS A 58 0.56 1.66 -18.33
N LEU A 59 0.35 2.82 -17.70
CA LEU A 59 -0.97 3.44 -17.48
C LEU A 59 -1.14 4.77 -18.24
N GLY A 60 -0.18 5.14 -19.09
CA GLY A 60 -0.30 6.32 -19.96
C GLY A 60 -0.48 7.61 -19.16
N ASN A 61 -1.60 8.31 -19.37
CA ASN A 61 -1.88 9.61 -18.75
C ASN A 61 -2.80 9.53 -17.51
N GLU A 62 -2.74 8.43 -16.75
CA GLU A 62 -3.57 8.21 -15.57
C GLU A 62 -3.31 9.25 -14.46
N ILE A 63 -4.40 9.73 -13.85
CA ILE A 63 -4.38 10.77 -12.80
C ILE A 63 -4.86 10.29 -11.42
N PHE A 64 -5.32 9.03 -11.33
CA PHE A 64 -5.83 8.42 -10.10
C PHE A 64 -6.92 9.28 -9.42
N PRO A 65 -8.10 9.43 -10.06
CA PRO A 65 -9.06 10.44 -9.63
C PRO A 65 -9.86 10.03 -8.39
N PHE A 66 -9.99 8.74 -8.10
CA PHE A 66 -10.65 8.25 -6.89
C PHE A 66 -9.64 8.24 -5.73
N ARG A 67 -9.91 9.03 -4.70
CA ARG A 67 -8.97 9.32 -3.60
C ARG A 67 -9.67 9.22 -2.26
N ILE A 68 -8.86 9.06 -1.22
CA ILE A 68 -9.25 9.12 0.20
C ILE A 68 -8.37 10.16 0.88
N LYS A 69 -8.86 10.78 1.96
CA LYS A 69 -7.98 11.61 2.81
C LYS A 69 -7.38 10.74 3.89
N LEU A 70 -6.09 10.91 4.12
CA LEU A 70 -5.32 10.18 5.10
C LEU A 70 -4.83 11.12 6.20
N ARG A 71 -4.74 10.60 7.42
CA ARG A 71 -3.99 11.17 8.53
C ARG A 71 -2.91 10.18 8.90
N GLU A 72 -1.71 10.67 9.13
CA GLU A 72 -0.59 9.86 9.58
C GLU A 72 -0.90 9.18 10.91
N ILE A 73 -0.61 7.87 11.00
CA ILE A 73 -0.55 7.14 12.27
C ILE A 73 0.91 7.04 12.69
N ARG A 74 1.77 6.59 11.76
CA ARG A 74 3.21 6.47 11.93
C ARG A 74 3.89 6.41 10.57
N VAL A 75 4.93 7.21 10.37
CA VAL A 75 5.92 7.00 9.31
C VAL A 75 7.07 6.24 9.93
N PHE A 76 7.54 5.18 9.26
CA PHE A 76 8.63 4.38 9.80
C PHE A 76 9.97 5.05 9.49
N ASP A 77 10.83 5.15 10.50
CA ASP A 77 12.19 5.72 10.35
C ASP A 77 12.96 4.92 9.30
N GLU A 78 12.89 3.59 9.42
CA GLU A 78 13.39 2.62 8.45
C GLU A 78 12.22 1.84 7.86
N PRO A 79 12.20 1.59 6.54
CA PRO A 79 11.10 0.89 5.93
C PRO A 79 11.09 -0.58 6.34
N VAL A 80 9.90 -1.11 6.61
CA VAL A 80 9.74 -2.52 6.95
C VAL A 80 9.85 -3.35 5.69
N TYR A 81 10.96 -4.06 5.52
CA TYR A 81 11.15 -4.96 4.38
C TYR A 81 10.08 -6.07 4.39
N PHE A 82 9.42 -6.24 3.26
CA PHE A 82 8.21 -7.07 3.17
C PHE A 82 8.54 -8.56 3.06
N LYS A 83 9.65 -8.90 2.39
CA LYS A 83 10.06 -10.28 2.09
C LYS A 83 10.31 -11.13 3.36
N PRO A 84 10.98 -10.64 4.41
CA PRO A 84 11.09 -11.36 5.68
C PRO A 84 9.76 -11.66 6.39
N LEU A 85 8.70 -10.89 6.11
CA LEU A 85 7.39 -11.08 6.75
C LEU A 85 6.53 -12.15 6.08
N ILE A 86 6.84 -12.53 4.84
CA ILE A 86 6.05 -13.47 4.03
C ILE A 86 5.66 -14.75 4.80
N PRO A 87 6.56 -15.43 5.54
CA PRO A 87 6.19 -16.64 6.28
C PRO A 87 5.08 -16.42 7.30
N ARG A 88 5.01 -15.22 7.90
CA ARG A 88 4.09 -14.87 9.00
C ARG A 88 2.77 -14.24 8.54
N LEU A 89 2.74 -13.60 7.36
CA LEU A 89 1.55 -12.90 6.85
C LEU A 89 0.43 -13.87 6.41
N LYS A 90 -0.70 -13.88 7.11
CA LYS A 90 -1.83 -14.79 6.84
C LYS A 90 -2.51 -14.54 5.50
N PHE A 91 -2.57 -13.29 5.03
CA PHE A 91 -3.18 -12.98 3.73
C PHE A 91 -2.40 -13.56 2.55
N ILE A 92 -1.09 -13.83 2.74
CA ILE A 92 -0.24 -14.51 1.77
C ILE A 92 -0.37 -16.03 1.96
N ARG A 93 -1.33 -16.62 1.24
CA ARG A 93 -1.61 -18.07 1.33
C ARG A 93 -0.53 -18.93 0.67
N ASN A 94 0.03 -18.47 -0.44
CA ASN A 94 1.10 -19.17 -1.17
C ASN A 94 2.42 -18.40 -0.97
N LYS A 95 3.31 -18.95 -0.13
CA LYS A 95 4.56 -18.30 0.27
C LYS A 95 5.62 -18.29 -0.85
N SER A 96 5.64 -19.33 -1.69
CA SER A 96 6.60 -19.42 -2.80
C SER A 96 6.23 -18.51 -3.97
N LYS A 97 4.94 -18.25 -4.18
CA LYS A 97 4.43 -17.34 -5.22
C LYS A 97 3.69 -16.13 -4.61
N TRP A 98 4.30 -15.51 -3.59
CA TRP A 98 3.65 -14.45 -2.80
C TRP A 98 3.33 -13.18 -3.60
N ALA A 99 4.17 -12.82 -4.58
CA ALA A 99 3.99 -11.60 -5.39
C ALA A 99 2.63 -11.55 -6.10
N GLY A 100 2.07 -12.70 -6.50
CA GLY A 100 0.75 -12.79 -7.14
C GLY A 100 -0.41 -12.33 -6.25
N HIS A 101 -0.24 -12.30 -4.93
CA HIS A 101 -1.26 -11.78 -4.01
C HIS A 101 -1.42 -10.25 -4.11
N LEU A 102 -0.37 -9.56 -4.54
CA LEU A 102 -0.27 -8.09 -4.64
C LEU A 102 -0.30 -7.60 -6.09
N MET A 103 0.30 -8.34 -7.01
CA MET A 103 0.44 -7.96 -8.42
C MET A 103 -0.92 -7.68 -9.06
N GLY A 104 -1.00 -6.59 -9.83
CA GLY A 104 -2.22 -6.19 -10.53
C GLY A 104 -3.30 -5.58 -9.64
N LYS A 105 -3.06 -5.41 -8.33
CA LYS A 105 -3.99 -4.77 -7.39
C LYS A 105 -3.40 -3.46 -6.90
N ALA A 106 -4.22 -2.41 -6.84
CA ALA A 106 -3.82 -1.14 -6.22
C ALA A 106 -3.95 -1.17 -4.69
N MET A 107 -4.89 -1.97 -4.17
CA MET A 107 -5.15 -2.11 -2.74
C MET A 107 -5.53 -3.56 -2.43
N ARG A 108 -5.21 -4.01 -1.22
CA ARG A 108 -5.55 -5.33 -0.71
C ARG A 108 -5.94 -5.19 0.75
N GLU A 109 -7.14 -5.67 1.07
CA GLU A 109 -7.56 -5.87 2.46
C GLU A 109 -6.74 -7.00 3.07
N ILE A 110 -6.26 -6.78 4.29
CA ILE A 110 -5.46 -7.72 5.08
C ILE A 110 -6.13 -7.92 6.45
N PRO A 111 -5.95 -9.08 7.08
CA PRO A 111 -6.35 -9.30 8.48
C PRO A 111 -5.69 -8.30 9.43
N GLU A 112 -6.37 -7.97 10.53
CA GLU A 112 -5.86 -7.07 11.57
C GLU A 112 -4.50 -7.52 12.12
N GLU A 113 -4.35 -8.81 12.37
CA GLU A 113 -3.09 -9.40 12.84
C GLU A 113 -1.90 -9.19 11.89
N ASP A 114 -2.13 -9.18 10.56
CA ASP A 114 -1.08 -8.89 9.57
C ASP A 114 -0.71 -7.41 9.62
N PHE A 115 -1.69 -6.53 9.85
CA PHE A 115 -1.45 -5.11 10.07
C PHE A 115 -0.63 -4.87 11.34
N LEU A 116 -1.02 -5.48 12.47
CA LEU A 116 -0.33 -5.36 13.75
C LEU A 116 1.10 -5.89 13.67
N LEU A 117 1.32 -7.02 12.98
CA LEU A 117 2.65 -7.55 12.75
C LEU A 117 3.56 -6.55 12.03
N ILE A 118 3.06 -5.87 11.00
CA ILE A 118 3.85 -4.86 10.26
C ILE A 118 4.12 -3.65 11.16
N MET A 119 3.13 -3.21 11.94
CA MET A 119 3.28 -2.11 12.89
C MET A 119 4.30 -2.41 14.00
N GLU A 120 4.36 -3.66 14.49
CA GLU A 120 5.35 -4.11 15.47
C GLU A 120 6.78 -4.04 14.92
N LYS A 121 6.95 -4.29 13.61
CA LYS A 121 8.26 -4.26 12.95
C LYS A 121 8.69 -2.87 12.50
N GLY A 122 7.74 -1.95 12.35
CA GLY A 122 8.02 -0.56 12.01
C GLY A 122 8.37 0.27 13.24
N THR A 123 9.64 0.66 13.34
CA THR A 123 10.10 1.66 14.31
C THR A 123 9.77 3.06 13.79
N GLY A 124 9.34 3.96 14.68
CA GLY A 124 8.99 5.34 14.36
C GLY A 124 8.34 6.00 15.57
N ILE A 125 8.49 7.33 15.68
CA ILE A 125 7.92 8.17 16.75
C ILE A 125 6.38 8.22 16.63
#